data_AF-A0A354HR32-F1
#
_entry.id   AF-A0A354HR32-F1
#
_cell.length_a   1.000
_cell.length_b   1.000
_cell.length_c   1.000
_cell.angle_alpha   90.00
_cell.angle_beta   90.00
_cell.angle_gamma   90.00
#
_symmetry.space_group_name_H-M   'P 1'
#
loop_
_entity.id
_entity.type
_entity.pdbx_description
1 polymer ?
#
loop_
_entity_poly.entity_id
_entity_poly.type
_entity_poly.pdbx_seq_one_letter_code
_entity_poly.pdbx_strand_id
1 'polypeptide(L)'
;TGNTCRSPLAEAVLKRVLAEKGIEGIKVSSAGIAADPDSPASEGSRMVLKKPEDLSAHRARQVEQSMLAAADIVLTMTAKHK
;
A
#
# COMPACT_ATOMS: atom_id res chain seq x y z
N THR A 1 -1.21 -3.48 -11.34
CA THR A 1 -2.21 -3.99 -10.37
C THR A 1 -2.80 -2.83 -9.60
N GLY A 2 -4.13 -2.76 -9.54
CA GLY A 2 -4.87 -1.52 -9.28
C GLY A 2 -4.88 -0.97 -7.86
N ASN A 3 -3.89 -1.30 -7.02
CA ASN A 3 -3.79 -0.78 -5.66
C ASN A 3 -5.02 -1.08 -4.77
N THR A 4 -5.65 -2.24 -4.97
CA THR A 4 -6.83 -2.66 -4.18
C THR A 4 -6.63 -3.95 -3.37
N CYS A 5 -5.62 -4.76 -3.68
CA CYS A 5 -5.40 -6.03 -2.96
C CYS A 5 -4.03 -6.11 -2.26
N ARG A 6 -2.98 -6.42 -3.04
CA ARG A 6 -1.65 -6.77 -2.52
C ARG A 6 -0.90 -5.59 -1.90
N SER A 7 -0.83 -4.48 -2.61
CA SER A 7 -0.03 -3.34 -2.16
C SER A 7 -0.62 -2.59 -0.96
N PRO A 8 -1.95 -2.43 -0.80
CA PRO A 8 -2.51 -1.85 0.43
C PRO A 8 -2.29 -2.76 1.65
N LEU A 9 -2.41 -4.07 1.48
CA LEU A 9 -2.06 -5.05 2.53
C LEU A 9 -0.60 -4.91 2.95
N ALA A 10 0.32 -4.89 1.97
CA ALA A 10 1.74 -4.75 2.24
C ALA A 10 2.08 -3.45 2.97
N GLU A 11 1.46 -2.33 2.59
CA GLU A 11 1.60 -1.04 3.27
C GLU A 11 1.17 -1.12 4.73
N ALA A 12 -0.04 -1.64 5.00
CA ALA A 12 -0.58 -1.74 6.35
C ALA A 12 0.25 -2.67 7.24
N VAL A 13 0.65 -3.84 6.71
CA VAL A 13 1.50 -4.79 7.44
C VAL A 13 2.87 -4.18 7.76
N LEU A 14 3.50 -3.48 6.80
CA LEU A 14 4.81 -2.87 7.04
C LEU A 14 4.71 -1.74 8.08
N LYS A 15 3.68 -0.88 8.01
CA LYS A 15 3.43 0.15 9.02
C LYS A 15 3.32 -0.45 10.42
N ARG A 16 2.57 -1.54 10.56
CA ARG A 16 2.42 -2.27 11.82
C ARG A 16 3.75 -2.82 12.31
N VAL A 17 4.50 -3.53 11.47
CA VAL A 17 5.79 -4.12 11.85
C VAL A 17 6.79 -3.04 12.29
N LEU A 18 6.80 -1.89 11.63
CA LEU A 18 7.63 -0.75 12.03
C LEU A 18 7.24 -0.22 13.41
N ALA A 19 5.93 -0.04 13.65
CA ALA A 19 5.41 0.41 14.94
C ALA A 19 5.72 -0.59 16.07
N GLU A 20 5.49 -1.89 15.84
CA GLU A 20 5.79 -2.98 16.80
C GLU A 20 7.29 -3.03 17.15
N LYS A 21 8.16 -2.67 16.21
CA LYS A 21 9.61 -2.60 16.42
C LYS A 21 10.10 -1.26 16.97
N GLY A 22 9.23 -0.28 17.16
CA GLY A 22 9.59 1.07 17.59
C GLY A 22 10.48 1.81 16.57
N ILE A 23 10.36 1.48 15.28
CA ILE A 23 11.12 2.13 14.21
C ILE A 23 10.31 3.32 13.69
N GLU A 24 10.85 4.51 13.88
CA GLU A 24 10.24 5.77 13.47
C GLU A 24 10.94 6.38 12.25
N GLY A 25 10.37 7.46 11.71
CA GLY A 25 10.96 8.22 10.60
C GLY A 25 10.76 7.61 9.20
N ILE A 26 10.18 6.42 9.10
CA ILE A 26 9.92 5.76 7.81
C ILE A 26 8.49 6.06 7.34
N LYS A 27 8.38 6.70 6.17
CA LYS A 27 7.10 6.89 5.48
C LYS A 27 6.81 5.70 4.58
N VAL A 28 5.66 5.06 4.78
CA VAL A 28 5.21 3.93 3.95
C VAL A 28 3.96 4.34 3.19
N SER A 29 3.95 4.10 1.88
CA SER A 29 2.79 4.34 1.02
C SER A 29 2.78 3.37 -0.16
N SER A 30 1.61 3.12 -0.72
CA SER A 30 1.44 2.24 -1.89
C SER A 30 0.72 2.94 -3.04
N ALA A 31 0.93 2.45 -4.27
CA ALA A 31 0.25 2.92 -5.48
C ALA A 31 0.13 1.77 -6.49
N GLY A 32 -0.65 1.96 -7.56
CA GLY A 32 -0.89 0.95 -8.60
C GLY A 32 -0.54 1.45 -9.99
N ILE A 33 -0.08 0.54 -10.86
CA ILE A 33 0.27 0.85 -12.27
C ILE A 33 -0.97 1.05 -13.16
N ALA A 34 -2.11 0.51 -12.75
CA ALA A 34 -3.39 0.63 -13.45
C ALA A 34 -4.49 0.61 -12.38
N ALA A 35 -4.44 1.61 -11.50
CA ALA A 35 -5.39 1.81 -10.42
C ALA A 35 -6.55 2.66 -10.91
N ASP A 36 -7.75 2.32 -10.44
CA ASP A 36 -8.90 3.19 -10.53
C ASP A 36 -8.88 4.09 -9.29
N PRO A 37 -8.60 5.41 -9.41
CA PRO A 37 -8.46 6.30 -8.27
C PRO A 37 -9.67 6.28 -7.35
N ASP A 38 -9.44 6.43 -6.05
CA ASP A 38 -10.46 6.45 -5.00
C ASP A 38 -11.27 5.15 -4.82
N SER A 39 -11.00 4.12 -5.61
CA SER A 39 -11.58 2.80 -5.38
C SER A 39 -11.17 2.25 -4.00
N PRO A 40 -12.09 1.58 -3.28
CA PRO A 40 -11.77 0.98 -2.01
C PRO A 40 -10.83 -0.23 -2.20
N ALA A 41 -10.19 -0.65 -1.10
CA ALA A 41 -9.56 -1.96 -1.07
C ALA A 41 -10.59 -3.07 -1.37
N SER A 42 -10.14 -4.11 -2.07
CA SER A 42 -10.93 -5.31 -2.34
C SER A 42 -11.48 -5.91 -1.06
N GLU A 43 -12.66 -6.51 -1.15
CA GLU A 43 -13.34 -7.14 -0.01
C GLU A 43 -12.44 -8.17 0.68
N GLY A 44 -11.84 -9.09 -0.09
CA GLY A 44 -10.94 -10.09 0.48
C GLY A 44 -9.75 -9.49 1.23
N SER A 45 -9.21 -8.35 0.79
CA SER A 45 -8.10 -7.69 1.50
C SER A 45 -8.56 -7.00 2.78
N ARG A 46 -9.77 -6.43 2.77
CA ARG A 46 -10.41 -5.86 3.97
C ARG A 46 -10.78 -6.93 5.00
N MET A 47 -11.01 -8.17 4.58
CA MET A 47 -11.27 -9.29 5.49
C MET A 47 -10.00 -9.85 6.14
N VAL A 48 -8.86 -9.78 5.44
CA VAL A 48 -7.57 -10.27 5.94
C VAL A 48 -7.05 -9.40 7.08
N LEU A 49 -7.12 -8.07 6.93
CA LEU A 49 -6.71 -7.15 7.99
C LEU A 49 -7.90 -6.77 8.87
N LYS A 50 -7.78 -7.08 10.16
CA LYS A 50 -8.74 -6.67 11.19
C LYS A 50 -8.23 -5.44 11.94
N LYS A 51 -9.13 -4.80 12.68
CA LYS A 51 -8.81 -3.63 13.51
C LYS A 51 -7.63 -3.91 14.46
N PRO A 52 -6.76 -2.91 14.72
CA PRO A 52 -6.88 -1.51 14.30
C PRO A 52 -6.38 -1.20 12.88
N GLU A 53 -5.62 -2.08 12.23
CA GLU A 53 -4.98 -1.82 10.94
C GLU A 53 -5.86 -2.19 9.72
N ASP A 54 -7.17 -1.90 9.80
CA ASP A 54 -8.07 -2.21 8.69
C ASP A 54 -7.83 -1.32 7.45
N LEU A 55 -8.31 -1.77 6.30
CA LEU A 55 -8.19 -1.05 5.02
C LEU A 55 -9.43 -0.20 4.69
N SER A 56 -10.26 0.16 5.68
CA SER A 56 -11.49 0.92 5.43
C SER A 56 -11.22 2.33 4.89
N ALA A 57 -10.14 2.97 5.38
CA ALA A 57 -9.69 4.28 4.93
C ALA A 57 -8.83 4.24 3.65
N HIS A 58 -8.43 3.04 3.19
CA HIS A 58 -7.59 2.92 1.99
C HIS A 58 -8.34 3.41 0.75
N ARG A 59 -7.63 4.15 -0.09
CA ARG A 59 -8.11 4.60 -1.41
C ARG A 59 -7.05 4.28 -2.43
N ALA A 60 -7.46 3.58 -3.48
CA ALA A 60 -6.57 3.23 -4.57
C ALA A 60 -6.07 4.50 -5.25
N ARG A 61 -4.80 4.52 -5.63
CA ARG A 61 -4.22 5.61 -6.41
C ARG A 61 -3.28 5.10 -7.49
N GLN A 62 -3.29 5.80 -8.62
CA GLN A 62 -2.40 5.57 -9.74
C GLN A 62 -0.99 6.04 -9.37
N VAL A 63 0.03 5.27 -9.75
CA VAL A 63 1.43 5.67 -9.57
C VAL A 63 1.75 6.83 -10.50
N GLU A 64 2.43 7.84 -9.96
CA GLU A 64 2.90 9.01 -10.69
C GLU A 64 4.41 9.16 -10.54
N GLN A 65 5.06 9.84 -11.50
CA GLN A 65 6.51 10.07 -11.47
C GLN A 65 6.97 10.82 -10.21
N SER A 66 6.15 11.76 -9.72
CA SER A 66 6.39 12.51 -8.48
C SER A 66 6.54 11.60 -7.27
N MET A 67 5.72 10.55 -7.18
CA MET A 67 5.77 9.57 -6.09
C MET A 67 7.04 8.74 -6.14
N LEU A 68 7.48 8.38 -7.35
CA LEU A 68 8.72 7.63 -7.56
C LEU A 68 9.94 8.48 -7.23
N ALA A 69 9.94 9.75 -7.63
CA ALA A 69 11.02 10.69 -7.32
C ALA A 69 11.14 11.00 -5.83
N ALA A 70 10.04 10.92 -5.08
CA ALA A 70 10.01 11.16 -3.64
C ALA A 70 10.32 9.91 -2.79
N ALA A 71 10.41 8.73 -3.39
CA ALA A 71 10.61 7.47 -2.67
C ALA A 71 12.09 7.06 -2.67
N ASP A 72 12.64 6.79 -1.48
CA ASP A 72 13.99 6.22 -1.37
C ASP A 72 14.05 4.77 -1.86
N ILE A 73 12.96 4.02 -1.67
CA ILE A 73 12.84 2.61 -2.03
C ILE A 73 11.46 2.34 -2.65
N VAL A 74 11.44 1.68 -3.80
CA VAL A 74 10.22 1.21 -4.46
C VAL A 74 10.21 -0.32 -4.49
N LEU A 75 9.21 -0.93 -3.83
CA LEU A 75 9.04 -2.37 -3.78
C LEU A 75 7.91 -2.81 -4.72
N THR A 76 8.27 -3.58 -5.74
CA THR A 76 7.31 -4.11 -6.72
C THR A 76 6.78 -5.47 -6.29
N MET A 77 5.48 -5.71 -6.41
CA MET A 77 4.86 -6.98 -5.96
C MET A 77 5.18 -8.19 -6.84
N THR A 78 5.56 -7.97 -8.10
CA THR A 78 5.91 -9.03 -9.07
C THR A 78 6.88 -8.49 -10.12
N ALA A 79 7.56 -9.37 -10.86
CA ALA A 79 8.47 -8.97 -11.94
C ALA A 79 7.80 -8.16 -13.06
N LYS A 80 6.50 -8.37 -13.31
CA LYS A 80 5.72 -7.59 -14.30
C LYS A 80 5.46 -6.14 -13.87
N HIS A 81 5.77 -5.79 -12.63
CA HIS A 81 5.61 -4.43 -12.10
C HIS A 81 6.93 -3.66 -12.03
N LYS A 82 8.06 -4.30 -12.36
CA LYS A 82 9.37 -3.67 -12.49
C LYS A 82 9.57 -3.24 -13.94
#